data_AF-A0AAR5NYU9-F1
#
_entry.id   AF-A0AAR5NYU9-F1
#
_cell.length_a   1.000
_cell.length_b   1.000
_cell.length_c   1.000
_cell.angle_alpha   90.00
_cell.angle_beta   90.00
_cell.angle_gamma   90.00
#
_symmetry.space_group_name_H-M   'P 1'
#
loop_
_entity.id
_entity.type
_entity.pdbx_description
1 polymer ?
#
loop_
_entity_poly.entity_id
_entity_poly.type
_entity_poly.pdbx_seq_one_letter_code
_entity_poly.pdbx_strand_id
1 'polypeptide(L)'
;MDKYGRRIVPVPPWIPVADQDIQSPLDIASITNSVEYPALFAKKSWTQGVPEKDTQVYWRPSETIGSAFTPQAQNLRIQDLPTKKRKDRPSPLGADGKLQYPPKKSRKELEEDERKQQLVQQKKEVLVPGIIDVEYLLSGQWHRDQKAKMEKREKEKAMRRKLNLLKWEGFPDESG
;
A
#
# COMPACT_ATOMS: atom_id res chain seq x y z
N MET A 1 0.30 4.28 -36.44
CA MET A 1 1.22 3.33 -37.10
C MET A 1 1.54 2.23 -36.10
N ASP A 2 1.59 0.98 -36.55
CA ASP A 2 1.99 -0.14 -35.68
C ASP A 2 3.49 -0.10 -35.40
N LYS A 3 3.96 -0.93 -34.44
CA LYS A 3 5.37 -1.06 -34.03
C LYS A 3 6.34 -1.36 -35.20
N TYR A 4 5.83 -1.71 -36.37
CA TYR A 4 6.57 -2.03 -37.59
C TYR A 4 6.34 -1.02 -38.74
N GLY A 5 5.85 0.19 -38.45
CA GLY A 5 5.70 1.26 -39.44
C GLY A 5 4.57 1.05 -40.47
N ARG A 6 3.71 0.04 -40.27
CA ARG A 6 2.57 -0.20 -41.14
C ARG A 6 1.49 0.85 -40.88
N ARG A 7 0.84 1.29 -41.97
CA ARG A 7 -0.32 2.18 -41.92
C ARG A 7 -1.46 1.40 -41.26
N ILE A 8 -1.95 1.88 -40.11
CA ILE A 8 -3.07 1.25 -39.41
C ILE A 8 -4.30 1.48 -40.29
N VAL A 9 -4.80 0.43 -40.91
CA VAL A 9 -6.08 0.47 -41.62
C VAL A 9 -7.15 0.40 -40.53
N PRO A 10 -8.01 1.42 -40.39
CA PRO A 10 -9.08 1.37 -39.40
C PRO A 10 -9.98 0.18 -39.74
N VAL A 11 -10.16 -0.73 -38.78
CA VAL A 11 -11.15 -1.80 -38.90
C VAL A 11 -12.52 -1.11 -38.85
N PRO A 12 -13.34 -1.20 -39.91
CA PRO A 12 -14.68 -0.64 -39.86
C PRO A 12 -15.44 -1.29 -38.69
N PRO A 13 -16.20 -0.52 -37.91
CA PRO A 13 -17.00 -1.08 -36.84
C PRO A 13 -17.94 -2.15 -37.42
N TRP A 14 -18.19 -3.20 -36.66
CA TRP A 14 -19.13 -4.23 -37.07
C TRP A 14 -20.53 -3.61 -37.13
N ILE A 15 -21.07 -3.47 -38.34
CA ILE A 15 -22.43 -3.01 -38.58
C ILE A 15 -23.27 -4.28 -38.76
N PRO A 16 -24.32 -4.50 -37.95
CA PRO A 16 -25.22 -5.62 -38.15
C PRO A 16 -25.86 -5.50 -39.53
N VAL A 17 -25.71 -6.54 -40.35
CA VAL A 17 -26.42 -6.66 -41.62
C VAL A 17 -27.89 -6.89 -41.28
N ALA A 18 -28.75 -5.96 -41.69
CA ALA A 18 -30.18 -6.08 -41.52
C ALA A 18 -30.73 -7.08 -42.54
N ASP A 19 -30.46 -8.38 -42.33
CA ASP A 19 -31.18 -9.43 -43.03
C ASP A 19 -32.64 -9.42 -42.53
N GLN A 20 -33.57 -9.18 -43.45
CA GLN A 20 -35.00 -9.01 -43.16
C GLN A 20 -35.66 -10.27 -42.57
N ASP A 21 -34.95 -11.41 -42.59
CA ASP A 21 -35.47 -12.72 -42.21
C ASP A 21 -35.09 -13.16 -40.79
N ILE A 22 -34.27 -12.39 -40.05
CA ILE A 22 -33.93 -12.70 -38.65
C ILE A 22 -34.85 -11.91 -37.72
N GLN A 23 -36.12 -12.32 -37.68
CA GLN A 23 -37.01 -11.95 -36.58
C GLN A 23 -36.72 -12.84 -35.36
N SER A 24 -35.67 -12.49 -34.62
CA SER A 24 -35.71 -12.74 -33.18
C SER A 24 -35.27 -11.45 -32.50
N PRO A 25 -36.06 -10.91 -31.54
CA PRO A 25 -35.65 -9.76 -30.77
C PRO A 25 -34.58 -10.25 -29.81
N LEU A 26 -33.37 -10.45 -30.32
CA LEU A 26 -32.21 -10.69 -29.49
C LEU A 26 -32.11 -9.48 -28.57
N ASP A 27 -32.33 -9.79 -27.31
CA ASP A 27 -32.60 -8.91 -26.20
C ASP A 27 -31.63 -7.74 -26.25
N ILE A 28 -32.11 -6.58 -26.70
CA ILE A 28 -31.29 -5.37 -26.85
C ILE A 28 -30.60 -5.07 -25.51
N ALA A 29 -31.26 -5.42 -24.39
CA ALA A 29 -30.70 -5.35 -23.05
C ALA A 29 -29.45 -6.25 -22.87
N SER A 30 -29.43 -7.46 -23.43
CA SER A 30 -28.25 -8.34 -23.38
C SER A 30 -27.06 -7.78 -24.17
N ILE A 31 -27.34 -7.09 -25.28
CA ILE A 31 -26.31 -6.44 -26.11
C ILE A 31 -25.80 -5.18 -25.40
N THR A 32 -26.68 -4.35 -24.83
CA THR A 32 -26.25 -3.16 -24.07
C THR A 32 -25.49 -3.52 -22.79
N ASN A 33 -25.84 -4.64 -22.14
CA ASN A 33 -25.19 -5.09 -20.91
C ASN A 33 -23.86 -5.84 -21.16
N SER A 34 -23.63 -6.36 -22.37
CA SER A 34 -22.39 -7.09 -22.70
C SER A 34 -21.29 -6.19 -23.29
N VAL A 35 -21.64 -4.97 -23.70
CA VAL A 35 -20.66 -4.01 -24.23
C VAL A 35 -20.08 -3.20 -23.08
N GLU A 36 -18.83 -3.47 -22.74
CA GLU A 36 -18.07 -2.66 -21.80
C GLU A 36 -17.91 -1.24 -22.37
N TYR A 37 -18.51 -0.25 -21.71
CA TYR A 37 -18.47 1.13 -22.16
C TYR A 37 -17.01 1.61 -22.27
N PRO A 38 -16.63 2.27 -23.38
CA PRO A 38 -15.30 2.84 -23.47
C PRO A 38 -15.11 3.89 -22.37
N ALA A 39 -13.90 3.97 -21.83
CA ALA A 39 -13.59 4.89 -20.74
C ALA A 39 -13.99 6.34 -21.10
N LEU A 40 -14.82 6.95 -20.25
CA LEU A 40 -15.33 8.33 -20.44
C LEU A 40 -14.22 9.37 -20.57
N PHE A 41 -13.05 9.11 -19.96
CA PHE A 41 -11.87 9.96 -20.06
C PHE A 41 -10.78 9.26 -20.87
N ALA A 42 -10.22 9.98 -21.85
CA ALA A 42 -9.02 9.54 -22.53
C ALA A 42 -7.86 9.44 -21.53
N LYS A 43 -7.21 8.27 -21.44
CA LYS A 43 -6.03 8.05 -20.56
C LYS A 43 -4.87 9.01 -20.83
N LYS A 44 -4.86 9.64 -22.00
CA LYS A 44 -3.92 10.70 -22.41
C LYS A 44 -4.75 11.76 -23.13
N SER A 45 -4.97 12.91 -22.50
CA SER A 45 -5.54 14.08 -23.17
C SER A 45 -4.44 15.11 -23.41
N TRP A 46 -4.54 15.87 -24.50
CA TRP A 46 -3.64 16.99 -24.80
C TRP A 46 -3.69 18.09 -23.71
N THR A 47 -4.80 18.13 -22.97
CA THR A 47 -5.02 19.05 -21.83
C THR A 47 -4.49 18.54 -20.51
N GLN A 48 -3.99 17.29 -20.44
CA GLN A 48 -3.42 16.77 -19.21
C GLN A 48 -2.02 17.36 -19.06
N GLY A 49 -1.90 18.46 -18.31
CA GLY A 49 -0.63 19.03 -17.93
C GLY A 49 0.20 17.96 -17.22
N VAL A 50 1.27 17.51 -17.88
CA VAL A 50 2.27 16.68 -17.22
C VAL A 50 2.93 17.60 -16.20
N PRO A 51 2.90 17.28 -14.90
CA PRO A 51 3.72 18.01 -13.94
C PRO A 51 5.17 17.72 -14.30
N GLU A 52 5.77 18.63 -15.06
CA GLU A 52 7.20 18.60 -15.29
C GLU A 52 7.81 18.99 -13.95
N LYS A 53 8.52 18.04 -13.35
CA LYS A 53 9.26 18.30 -12.14
C LYS A 53 10.31 19.33 -12.55
N ASP A 54 10.14 20.58 -12.14
CA ASP A 54 11.12 21.65 -12.33
C ASP A 54 12.48 21.05 -12.02
N THR A 55 13.23 20.73 -13.08
CA THR A 55 14.60 20.30 -12.96
C THR A 55 15.34 21.59 -12.70
N GLN A 56 15.23 22.08 -11.46
CA GLN A 56 16.06 23.16 -10.95
C GLN A 56 17.49 22.67 -11.21
N VAL A 57 18.10 23.22 -12.26
CA VAL A 57 19.49 22.96 -12.58
C VAL A 57 20.24 23.44 -11.36
N TYR A 58 20.68 22.51 -10.54
CA TYR A 58 21.29 22.81 -9.26
C TYR A 58 22.71 23.28 -9.59
N TRP A 59 22.84 24.56 -9.90
CA TRP A 59 24.14 25.19 -10.04
C TRP A 59 24.84 25.11 -8.70
N ARG A 60 26.09 24.65 -8.71
CA ARG A 60 26.91 24.68 -7.50
C ARG A 60 26.99 26.14 -7.05
N PRO A 61 26.71 26.44 -5.77
CA PRO A 61 26.90 27.80 -5.28
C PRO A 61 28.37 28.18 -5.52
N SER A 62 28.59 29.31 -6.19
CA SER A 62 29.91 29.91 -6.39
C SER A 62 30.01 31.14 -5.49
N GLU A 63 31.12 31.28 -4.77
CA GLU A 63 31.39 32.49 -4.01
C GLU A 63 31.82 33.61 -4.96
N THR A 64 31.21 34.78 -4.81
CA THR A 64 31.71 36.01 -5.42
C THR A 64 32.86 36.57 -4.58
N ILE A 65 33.83 37.21 -5.24
CA ILE A 65 35.03 37.80 -4.62
C ILE A 65 34.66 38.76 -3.47
N GLY A 66 33.53 39.48 -3.57
CA GLY A 66 33.05 40.40 -2.53
C GLY A 66 32.70 39.74 -1.18
N SER A 67 32.41 38.44 -1.16
CA SER A 67 32.16 37.69 0.09
C SER A 67 33.42 37.56 0.96
N ALA A 68 34.62 37.63 0.37
CA ALA A 68 35.89 37.55 1.09
C ALA A 68 36.28 38.85 1.81
N PHE A 69 35.73 39.99 1.38
CA PHE A 69 36.12 41.32 1.88
C PHE A 69 35.08 41.95 2.82
N THR A 70 33.92 41.32 2.99
CA THR A 70 32.85 41.82 3.86
C THR A 70 32.86 41.02 5.17
N PRO A 71 33.26 41.61 6.31
CA PRO A 71 33.40 40.87 7.58
C PRO A 71 32.11 40.18 8.02
N GLN A 72 30.96 40.81 7.73
CA GLN A 72 29.63 40.28 8.07
C GLN A 72 29.20 39.08 7.22
N ALA A 73 29.82 38.87 6.06
CA ALA A 73 29.52 37.74 5.15
C ALA A 73 30.52 36.59 5.30
N GLN A 74 31.56 36.74 6.13
CA GLN A 74 32.64 35.76 6.27
C GLN A 74 32.14 34.41 6.83
N ASN A 75 31.15 34.43 7.72
CA ASN A 75 30.48 33.24 8.24
C ASN A 75 29.55 32.54 7.24
N LEU A 76 29.27 33.15 6.09
CA LEU A 76 28.44 32.58 5.03
C LEU A 76 29.27 31.96 3.90
N ARG A 77 30.60 31.88 4.07
CA ARG A 77 31.46 31.20 3.09
C ARG A 77 31.12 29.71 3.04
N ILE A 78 31.03 29.20 1.83
CA ILE A 78 30.81 27.79 1.48
C ILE A 78 31.79 26.88 2.21
N GLN A 79 33.03 27.34 2.45
CA GLN A 79 34.05 26.60 3.20
C GLN A 79 33.71 26.46 4.70
N ASP A 80 33.06 27.47 5.26
CA ASP A 80 32.69 27.53 6.68
C ASP A 80 31.29 26.95 6.94
N LEU A 81 30.49 26.76 5.89
CA LEU A 81 29.18 26.12 6.00
C LEU A 81 29.31 24.62 6.34
N PRO A 82 28.47 24.11 7.25
CA PRO A 82 28.47 22.69 7.60
C PRO A 82 28.13 21.83 6.39
N THR A 83 29.00 20.87 6.08
CA THR A 83 28.75 19.95 4.96
C THR A 83 27.52 19.08 5.25
N LYS A 84 26.65 18.94 4.26
CA LYS A 84 25.49 18.06 4.37
C LYS A 84 25.96 16.62 4.57
N LYS A 85 25.59 16.00 5.71
CA LYS A 85 25.85 14.59 5.99
C LYS A 85 25.32 13.75 4.82
N ARG A 86 26.20 12.99 4.17
CA ARG A 86 25.80 12.07 3.10
C ARG A 86 24.92 10.99 3.73
N LYS A 87 23.82 10.63 3.06
CA LYS A 87 23.02 9.48 3.47
C LYS A 87 23.90 8.24 3.33
N ASP A 88 23.95 7.43 4.38
CA ASP A 88 24.70 6.18 4.36
C ASP A 88 24.19 5.31 3.21
N ARG A 89 25.10 4.93 2.33
CA ARG A 89 24.78 3.94 1.29
C ARG A 89 24.69 2.58 1.98
N PRO A 90 23.76 1.70 1.57
CA PRO A 90 23.75 0.33 2.08
C PRO A 90 25.09 -0.32 1.72
N SER A 91 25.94 -0.47 2.73
CA SER A 91 27.26 -1.09 2.65
C SER A 91 27.22 -2.35 3.50
N PRO A 92 27.93 -3.43 3.11
CA PRO A 92 28.12 -4.59 3.96
C PRO A 92 28.93 -4.28 5.23
N LEU A 93 29.54 -3.09 5.28
CA LEU A 93 30.26 -2.58 6.44
C LEU A 93 29.29 -1.87 7.39
N GLY A 94 29.38 -2.19 8.68
CA GLY A 94 28.70 -1.49 9.76
C GLY A 94 29.24 -0.07 9.96
N ALA A 95 28.64 0.67 10.90
CA ALA A 95 29.07 2.04 11.22
C ALA A 95 30.56 2.10 11.67
N ASP A 96 31.04 1.03 12.30
CA ASP A 96 32.43 0.89 12.76
C ASP A 96 33.41 0.45 11.65
N GLY A 97 32.95 0.35 10.40
CA GLY A 97 33.76 -0.11 9.26
C GLY A 97 34.09 -1.60 9.29
N LYS A 98 33.51 -2.38 10.20
CA LYS A 98 33.65 -3.85 10.25
C LYS A 98 32.55 -4.53 9.44
N LEU A 99 32.86 -5.70 8.87
CA LEU A 99 31.87 -6.53 8.19
C LEU A 99 30.82 -6.99 9.21
N GLN A 100 29.56 -6.64 8.97
CA GLN A 100 28.46 -6.97 9.88
C GLN A 100 27.67 -8.15 9.31
N TYR A 101 27.54 -9.23 10.09
CA TYR A 101 26.69 -10.38 9.76
C TYR A 101 25.44 -10.38 10.65
N PRO A 102 24.23 -10.65 10.12
CA PRO A 102 23.94 -10.90 8.71
C PRO A 102 24.03 -9.63 7.85
N PRO A 103 24.24 -9.75 6.52
CA PRO A 103 24.27 -8.61 5.63
C PRO A 103 23.00 -7.76 5.77
N LYS A 104 23.15 -6.43 5.73
CA LYS A 104 21.98 -5.54 5.67
C LYS A 104 21.17 -5.87 4.41
N LYS A 105 19.85 -5.96 4.57
CA LYS A 105 18.91 -6.21 3.46
C LYS A 105 19.16 -5.21 2.34
N SER A 106 19.06 -5.68 1.11
CA SER A 106 19.17 -4.80 -0.05
C SER A 106 17.98 -3.83 -0.08
N ARG A 107 18.14 -2.69 -0.75
CA ARG A 107 17.04 -1.71 -0.91
C ARG A 107 15.80 -2.34 -1.55
N LYS A 108 16.00 -3.29 -2.47
CA LYS A 108 14.91 -4.02 -3.13
C LYS A 108 14.17 -4.94 -2.17
N GLU A 109 14.90 -5.68 -1.33
CA GLU A 109 14.30 -6.55 -0.31
C GLU A 109 13.48 -5.76 0.71
N LEU A 110 13.98 -4.60 1.14
CA LEU A 110 13.23 -3.72 2.04
C LEU A 110 11.92 -3.23 1.41
N GLU A 111 11.97 -2.82 0.14
CA GLU A 111 10.79 -2.36 -0.59
C GLU A 111 9.76 -3.49 -0.81
N GLU A 112 10.22 -4.71 -1.09
CA GLU A 112 9.34 -5.88 -1.18
C GLU A 112 8.70 -6.25 0.16
N ASP A 113 9.47 -6.18 1.25
CA ASP A 113 8.96 -6.44 2.60
C ASP A 113 7.92 -5.38 3.01
N GLU A 114 8.17 -4.10 2.74
CA GLU A 114 7.20 -3.02 2.94
C GLU A 114 5.91 -3.27 2.14
N ARG A 115 6.05 -3.67 0.87
CA ARG A 115 4.89 -3.98 0.01
C ARG A 115 4.10 -5.18 0.53
N LYS A 116 4.78 -6.24 1.00
CA LYS A 116 4.13 -7.39 1.63
C LYS A 116 3.39 -6.97 2.90
N GLN A 117 4.01 -6.13 3.73
CA GLN A 117 3.36 -5.63 4.95
C GLN A 117 2.13 -4.78 4.64
N GLN A 118 2.20 -3.91 3.63
CA GLN A 118 1.04 -3.14 3.17
C GLN A 118 -0.09 -4.03 2.66
N LEU A 119 0.23 -5.08 1.89
CA LEU A 119 -0.78 -6.05 1.44
C LEU A 119 -1.42 -6.80 2.62
N VAL A 120 -0.64 -7.18 3.62
CA VAL A 120 -1.18 -7.79 4.84
C VAL A 120 -2.05 -6.81 5.62
N GLN A 121 -1.66 -5.53 5.70
CA GLN A 121 -2.46 -4.49 6.34
C GLN A 121 -3.76 -4.20 5.58
N GLN A 122 -3.74 -4.19 4.25
CA GLN A 122 -4.94 -4.04 3.42
C GLN A 122 -5.86 -5.26 3.53
N LYS A 123 -5.31 -6.47 3.63
CA LYS A 123 -6.06 -7.71 3.85
C LYS A 123 -6.60 -7.87 5.26
N LYS A 124 -6.05 -7.14 6.24
CA LYS A 124 -6.71 -6.98 7.53
C LYS A 124 -7.89 -6.05 7.29
N GLU A 125 -8.97 -6.62 6.79
CA GLU A 125 -10.26 -5.95 6.67
C GLU A 125 -10.53 -5.25 8.00
N VAL A 126 -10.81 -3.95 7.91
CA VAL A 126 -11.14 -3.14 9.07
C VAL A 126 -12.51 -3.63 9.54
N LEU A 127 -12.50 -4.60 10.46
CA LEU A 127 -13.68 -5.04 11.18
C LEU A 127 -14.16 -3.85 12.01
N VAL A 128 -15.01 -3.01 11.41
CA VAL A 128 -15.64 -1.90 12.11
C VAL A 128 -16.55 -2.52 13.18
N PRO A 129 -16.34 -2.20 14.47
CA PRO A 129 -17.12 -2.82 15.54
C PRO A 129 -18.61 -2.52 15.34
N GLY A 130 -19.42 -3.58 15.17
CA GLY A 130 -20.87 -3.50 14.98
C GLY A 130 -21.36 -3.61 13.54
N ILE A 131 -20.46 -3.57 12.54
CA ILE A 131 -20.81 -3.83 11.14
C ILE A 131 -20.39 -5.27 10.81
N ILE A 132 -21.32 -6.05 10.25
CA ILE A 132 -21.16 -7.46 9.95
C ILE A 132 -21.58 -7.69 8.50
N ASP A 133 -20.82 -8.47 7.75
CA ASP A 133 -21.19 -8.84 6.38
C ASP A 133 -22.47 -9.66 6.33
N VAL A 134 -23.36 -9.28 5.41
CA VAL A 134 -24.66 -9.93 5.22
C VAL A 134 -24.49 -11.40 4.81
N GLU A 135 -23.46 -11.72 4.01
CA GLU A 135 -23.12 -13.10 3.65
C GLU A 135 -22.75 -13.96 4.86
N TYR A 136 -22.01 -13.38 5.82
CA TYR A 136 -21.63 -14.07 7.06
C TYR A 136 -22.84 -14.30 7.98
N LEU A 137 -23.80 -13.38 8.01
CA LEU A 137 -25.10 -13.56 8.66
C LEU A 137 -25.94 -14.67 7.99
N LEU A 138 -26.07 -14.64 6.67
CA LEU A 138 -26.87 -15.58 5.89
C LEU A 138 -26.30 -17.01 5.92
N SER A 139 -24.98 -17.16 5.94
CA SER A 139 -24.33 -18.47 6.06
C SER A 139 -24.60 -19.17 7.40
N GLY A 140 -25.14 -18.45 8.39
CA GLY A 140 -25.38 -18.95 9.74
C GLY A 140 -24.11 -19.17 10.57
N GLN A 141 -22.92 -18.85 10.03
CA GLN A 141 -21.65 -18.95 10.75
C GLN A 141 -21.64 -18.04 11.98
N TRP A 142 -22.20 -16.84 11.88
CA TRP A 142 -22.30 -15.90 13.01
C TRP A 142 -22.96 -16.54 14.24
N HIS A 143 -24.07 -17.26 14.07
CA HIS A 143 -24.77 -17.91 15.18
C HIS A 143 -23.92 -19.03 15.82
N ARG A 144 -23.18 -19.79 15.01
CA ARG A 144 -22.27 -20.84 15.49
C ARG A 144 -21.13 -20.23 16.30
N ASP A 145 -20.55 -19.16 15.80
CA ASP A 145 -19.44 -18.46 16.45
C ASP A 145 -19.87 -17.77 17.74
N GLN A 146 -21.05 -17.17 17.79
CA GLN A 146 -21.62 -16.62 19.03
C GLN A 146 -21.83 -17.72 20.08
N LYS A 147 -22.36 -18.88 19.68
CA LYS A 147 -22.56 -20.02 20.59
C LYS A 147 -21.23 -20.53 21.14
N ALA A 148 -20.23 -20.71 20.27
CA ALA A 148 -18.89 -21.12 20.67
C ALA A 148 -18.21 -20.09 21.60
N LYS A 149 -18.41 -18.79 21.34
CA LYS A 149 -17.88 -17.70 22.17
C LYS A 149 -18.51 -17.69 23.56
N MET A 150 -19.82 -17.95 23.65
CA MET A 150 -20.52 -18.09 24.93
C MET A 150 -20.01 -19.30 25.71
N GLU A 151 -19.89 -20.46 25.06
CA GLU A 151 -19.36 -21.67 25.70
C GLU A 151 -17.93 -21.48 26.22
N LYS A 152 -17.08 -20.79 25.44
CA LYS A 152 -15.70 -20.46 25.87
C LYS A 152 -15.70 -19.54 27.08
N ARG A 153 -16.56 -18.52 27.11
CA ARG A 153 -16.74 -17.63 28.27
C ARG A 153 -17.23 -18.36 29.51
N GLU A 154 -18.13 -19.34 29.34
CA GLU A 154 -18.60 -20.16 30.46
C GLU A 154 -17.50 -21.05 31.02
N LYS A 155 -16.71 -21.71 30.14
CA LYS A 155 -15.54 -22.50 30.55
C LYS A 155 -14.52 -21.64 31.30
N GLU A 156 -14.24 -20.44 30.81
CA GLU A 156 -13.32 -19.50 31.47
C GLU A 156 -13.85 -19.05 32.84
N LYS A 157 -15.14 -18.71 32.95
CA LYS A 157 -15.78 -18.40 34.24
C LYS A 157 -15.72 -19.59 35.20
N ALA A 158 -15.93 -20.82 34.71
CA ALA A 158 -15.84 -22.02 35.53
C ALA A 158 -14.41 -22.26 36.03
N MET A 159 -13.39 -22.12 35.17
CA MET A 159 -11.99 -22.21 35.59
C MET A 159 -11.62 -21.11 36.59
N ARG A 160 -12.06 -19.87 36.36
CA ARG A 160 -11.82 -18.76 37.29
C ARG A 160 -12.49 -18.98 38.65
N ARG A 161 -13.70 -19.55 38.68
CA ARG A 161 -14.38 -19.95 39.92
C ARG A 161 -13.61 -21.04 40.66
N LYS A 162 -13.15 -22.08 39.95
CA LYS A 162 -12.33 -23.14 40.53
C LYS A 162 -11.03 -22.58 41.12
N LEU A 163 -10.34 -21.70 40.38
CA LEU A 163 -9.10 -21.07 40.82
C LEU A 163 -9.30 -20.16 42.04
N ASN A 164 -10.41 -19.42 42.07
CA ASN A 164 -10.78 -18.61 43.23
C ASN A 164 -11.15 -19.46 44.45
N LEU A 165 -11.80 -20.61 44.27
CA LEU A 165 -12.07 -21.56 45.36
C LEU A 165 -10.77 -22.10 45.94
N LEU A 166 -9.84 -22.53 45.08
CA LEU A 166 -8.52 -23.02 45.49
C LEU A 166 -7.73 -21.98 46.28
N LYS A 167 -7.87 -20.70 45.90
CA LYS A 167 -7.25 -19.57 46.61
C LYS A 167 -7.89 -19.30 47.98
N TRP A 168 -9.17 -19.62 48.16
CA TRP A 168 -9.90 -19.46 49.43
C TRP A 168 -9.72 -20.65 50.39
N GLU A 169 -9.46 -21.86 49.88
CA GLU A 169 -9.22 -23.05 50.72
C GLU A 169 -7.84 -23.07 51.40
N GLY A 170 -7.03 -22.02 51.26
CA GLY A 170 -5.88 -21.78 52.14
C GLY A 170 -4.86 -22.91 52.15
N PHE A 171 -4.00 -22.96 51.14
CA PHE A 171 -2.64 -23.44 51.42
C PHE A 171 -1.98 -22.38 52.29
N PRO A 172 -1.68 -22.66 53.58
CA PRO A 172 -0.85 -21.74 54.36
C PRO A 172 0.50 -21.66 53.65
N ASP A 173 0.95 -20.44 53.36
CA ASP A 173 2.32 -20.21 52.93
C ASP A 173 3.25 -20.68 54.07
N GLU A 174 3.71 -21.93 54.00
CA GLU A 174 4.82 -22.43 54.81
C GLU A 174 6.11 -21.78 54.29
N SER A 175 6.31 -20.53 54.67
CA SER A 175 7.61 -19.85 54.57
C SER A 175 7.94 -19.25 55.93
N GLY A 176 8.44 -20.13 56.81
CA GLY A 176 9.17 -19.81 58.03
C GLY A 176 10.57 -20.38 57.93
#